data_AF-F9Y918-F1
#
_entry.id   AF-F9Y918-F1
#
_cell.length_a   1.000
_cell.length_b   1.000
_cell.length_c   1.000
_cell.angle_alpha   90.00
_cell.angle_beta   90.00
_cell.angle_gamma   90.00
#
_symmetry.space_group_name_H-M   'P 1'
#
loop_
_entity.id
_entity.type
_entity.pdbx_description
1 polymer ?
#
loop_
_entity_poly.entity_id
_entity_poly.type
_entity_poly.pdbx_seq_one_letter_code
_entity_poly.pdbx_strand_id
1 'polypeptide(L)' 'MSPSQILSRRDLYDLVWSKPMTALAQEFGISDRGLAKVCSRHRIPVPPRG' A
#
# COMPACT_ATOMS: atom_id res chain seq x y z
N MET A 1 8.56 -19.46 -11.20
CA MET A 1 7.16 -19.03 -11.08
C MET A 1 7.09 -17.89 -10.08
N SER A 2 6.89 -16.67 -10.54
CA SER A 2 6.63 -15.52 -9.66
C SER A 2 5.25 -15.76 -9.04
N PRO A 3 5.11 -15.92 -7.71
CA PRO A 3 3.80 -16.17 -7.14
C PRO A 3 2.99 -14.89 -7.31
N SER A 4 1.80 -15.00 -7.87
CA SER A 4 0.81 -13.94 -7.82
C SER A 4 0.58 -13.64 -6.34
N GLN A 5 1.19 -12.55 -5.85
CA GLN A 5 1.19 -12.22 -4.43
C GLN A 5 -0.24 -11.81 -4.06
N ILE A 6 -1.00 -12.77 -3.54
CA ILE A 6 -2.26 -12.47 -2.85
C ILE A 6 -1.86 -11.75 -1.57
N LEU A 7 -1.77 -10.42 -1.65
CA LEU A 7 -1.39 -9.59 -0.52
C LEU A 7 -2.57 -9.57 0.45
N SER A 8 -2.39 -10.16 1.64
CA SER A 8 -3.43 -10.13 2.65
C SER A 8 -3.61 -8.70 3.16
N ARG A 9 -4.78 -8.40 3.75
CA ARG A 9 -5.02 -7.10 4.38
C ARG A 9 -3.92 -6.72 5.40
N ARG A 10 -3.40 -7.70 6.14
CA ARG A 10 -2.29 -7.52 7.09
C ARG A 10 -0.99 -7.20 6.37
N ASP A 11 -0.61 -7.96 5.35
CA ASP A 11 0.61 -7.70 4.58
C ASP A 11 0.59 -6.30 3.93
N LEU A 12 -0.58 -5.87 3.43
CA LEU A 12 -0.75 -4.52 2.89
C LEU A 12 -0.64 -3.45 3.99
N TYR A 13 -1.17 -3.70 5.18
CA TYR A 13 -0.99 -2.82 6.33
C TYR A 13 0.48 -2.73 6.74
N ASP A 14 1.16 -3.87 6.89
CA ASP A 14 2.56 -3.94 7.29
C ASP A 14 3.47 -3.25 6.27
N LEU A 15 3.21 -3.43 4.97
CA LEU A 15 3.90 -2.69 3.92
C LEU A 15 3.70 -1.18 4.07
N VAL A 16 2.45 -0.74 4.19
CA VAL A 16 2.05 0.67 4.35
C VAL A 16 2.64 1.30 5.62
N TRP A 17 2.89 0.51 6.66
CA TRP A 17 3.50 0.95 7.92
C TRP A 17 5.02 0.77 7.98
N SER A 18 5.60 -0.10 7.15
CA SER A 18 7.04 -0.33 7.06
C SER A 18 7.73 0.71 6.17
N LYS A 19 7.03 1.20 5.14
CA LYS A 19 7.57 2.11 4.13
C LYS A 19 6.63 3.29 3.92
N PRO A 20 7.14 4.50 3.58
CA PRO A 20 6.29 5.62 3.23
C PRO A 20 5.44 5.31 1.98
N MET A 21 4.20 5.79 1.97
CA MET A 21 3.25 5.57 0.87
C MET A 21 3.77 6.00 -0.50
N THR A 22 4.63 7.01 -0.56
CA THR A 22 5.24 7.49 -1.81
C THR A 22 6.17 6.45 -2.43
N ALA A 23 7.00 5.80 -1.61
CA ALA A 23 7.88 4.72 -2.06
C ALA A 23 7.09 3.50 -2.51
N LEU A 24 6.08 3.09 -1.73
CA LEU A 24 5.18 2.00 -2.13
C LEU A 24 4.44 2.33 -3.42
N ALA A 25 3.92 3.54 -3.56
CA ALA A 25 3.20 3.97 -4.75
C ALA A 25 4.11 3.87 -5.99
N GLN A 26 5.38 4.28 -5.89
CA GLN A 26 6.39 4.07 -6.93
C GLN A 26 6.66 2.59 -7.22
N GLU A 27 6.83 1.75 -6.19
CA GLU A 27 7.00 0.29 -6.34
C GLU A 27 5.80 -0.37 -7.03
N PHE A 28 4.58 0.10 -6.73
CA PHE A 28 3.34 -0.37 -7.34
C PHE A 28 3.04 0.30 -8.70
N GLY A 29 3.85 1.26 -9.15
CA GLY A 29 3.62 2.00 -10.39
C GLY A 29 2.35 2.87 -10.39
N ILE A 30 1.86 3.27 -9.22
CA ILE A 30 0.67 4.11 -9.06
C ILE A 30 1.01 5.42 -8.34
N SER A 31 0.12 6.40 -8.39
CA SER A 31 0.28 7.62 -7.58
C SER A 31 -0.08 7.35 -6.12
N ASP A 32 0.50 8.09 -5.20
CA ASP A 32 0.24 8.02 -3.76
C ASP A 32 -1.23 8.33 -3.40
N ARG A 33 -1.93 9.15 -4.19
CA ARG A 33 -3.40 9.27 -4.11
C ARG A 33 -4.14 8.01 -4.56
N GLY A 34 -3.63 7.31 -5.56
CA GLY A 34 -4.16 6.03 -6.03
C GLY A 34 -4.00 4.95 -4.96
N LEU A 35 -2.81 4.86 -4.37
CA LEU A 35 -2.55 3.95 -3.25
C LEU A 35 -3.45 4.28 -2.05
N ALA A 36 -3.64 5.57 -1.72
CA ALA A 36 -4.54 5.98 -0.64
C ALA A 36 -6.01 5.59 -0.91
N LYS A 37 -6.48 5.68 -2.17
CA LYS A 37 -7.83 5.19 -2.55
C LYS A 37 -7.96 3.68 -2.36
N VAL A 38 -6.93 2.91 -2.71
CA VAL A 38 -6.89 1.46 -2.49
C VAL A 38 -6.94 1.16 -0.99
N CYS A 39 -6.06 1.75 -0.19
CA CYS A 39 -6.06 1.58 1.27
C CYS A 39 -7.42 1.95 1.88
N SER A 40 -8.02 3.06 1.46
CA SER A 40 -9.36 3.48 1.90
C SER A 40 -10.44 2.46 1.54
N ARG A 41 -10.45 1.94 0.31
CA ARG A 41 -11.38 0.89 -0.13
C ARG A 41 -11.25 -0.39 0.69
N HIS A 42 -10.01 -0.75 1.06
CA HIS A 42 -9.72 -1.91 1.91
C HIS A 42 -9.83 -1.61 3.42
N ARG A 43 -10.23 -0.39 3.81
CA ARG A 43 -10.29 0.10 5.19
C ARG A 43 -8.97 -0.09 5.95
N ILE A 44 -7.85 0.13 5.27
CA ILE A 44 -6.50 0.09 5.82
C ILE A 44 -6.12 1.52 6.20
N PRO A 45 -5.83 1.79 7.48
CA PRO A 45 -5.36 3.10 7.90
C PRO A 45 -3.97 3.35 7.30
N VAL A 46 -3.81 4.52 6.69
CA VAL A 46 -2.55 4.96 6.10
C VAL A 46 -1.84 5.89 7.08
N PRO A 47 -0.50 5.82 7.21
CA PRO A 47 0.24 6.77 8.02
C PRO A 47 0.01 8.19 7.47
N PRO A 48 -0.05 9.21 8.36
CA PRO A 48 -0.11 10.59 7.90
C PRO A 48 1.10 10.86 6.99
N ARG A 49 0.89 11.67 5.96
CA ARG A 49 2.01 12.16 5.15
C ARG A 49 2.92 12.96 6.09
N GLY A 50 4.10 12.41 6.37
CA GLY A 50 5.20 13.14 6.99
C GLY A 50 5.67 14.26 6.07
#